data_AF-A0A538IR57-F1
#
_entry.id   AF-A0A538IR57-F1
#
_cell.length_a   1.000
_cell.length_b   1.000
_cell.length_c   1.000
_cell.angle_alpha   90.00
_cell.angle_beta   90.00
_cell.angle_gamma   90.00
#
_symmetry.space_group_name_H-M   'P 1'
#
loop_
_entity.id
_entity.type
_entity.pdbx_description
1 polymer ?
#
loop_
_entity_poly.entity_id
_entity_poly.type
_entity_poly.pdbx_seq_one_letter_code
_entity_poly.pdbx_strand_id
1 'polypeptide(L)'
;MDILKVSTKSSPNAVAGAIAGILREQSVVCVQVIGAGALNQAVKAIAIARAFVSEEGIDPICIPTFHDVDIGGESRTAIRLQVEHRTDRLQTDMPNPQPPEGETGTTIQA
;
A
#
# COMPACT_ATOMS: atom_id res chain seq x y z
N MET A 1 3.35 3.23 -16.82
CA MET A 1 3.00 2.92 -15.41
C MET A 1 2.52 4.21 -14.78
N ASP A 2 1.21 4.34 -14.57
CA ASP A 2 0.66 5.55 -13.99
C ASP A 2 0.98 5.61 -12.49
N ILE A 3 1.50 6.75 -12.04
CA ILE A 3 1.84 7.00 -10.64
C ILE A 3 0.74 7.88 -10.03
N LEU A 4 0.02 7.34 -9.05
CA LEU A 4 -0.91 8.11 -8.24
C LEU A 4 -0.15 8.92 -7.20
N LYS A 5 -0.06 10.23 -7.42
CA LYS A 5 0.55 11.15 -6.44
C LYS A 5 -0.49 11.51 -5.37
N VAL A 6 -0.18 11.20 -4.12
CA VAL A 6 -1.06 11.46 -2.97
C VAL A 6 -0.43 12.53 -2.08
N SER A 7 -1.26 13.44 -1.60
CA SER A 7 -0.89 14.54 -0.71
C SER A 7 -1.68 14.47 0.60
N THR A 8 -1.33 15.31 1.56
CA THR A 8 -2.09 15.48 2.81
C THR A 8 -3.55 15.89 2.59
N LYS A 9 -3.86 16.55 1.47
CA LYS A 9 -5.20 17.03 1.11
C LYS A 9 -6.00 16.01 0.28
N SER A 10 -5.37 14.93 -0.15
CA SER A 10 -6.04 13.90 -0.95
C SER A 10 -7.10 13.20 -0.10
N SER A 11 -8.30 13.02 -0.68
CA SER A 11 -9.38 12.26 -0.04
C SER A 11 -9.09 10.75 -0.13
N PRO A 12 -9.06 10.01 0.99
CA PRO A 12 -8.82 8.57 0.96
C PRO A 12 -9.82 7.81 0.10
N ASN A 13 -11.10 8.20 0.11
CA ASN A 13 -12.14 7.56 -0.69
C ASN A 13 -11.91 7.76 -2.20
N ALA A 14 -11.51 8.98 -2.60
CA ALA A 14 -11.24 9.28 -4.01
C ALA A 14 -10.02 8.50 -4.52
N VAL A 15 -8.95 8.46 -3.72
CA VAL A 15 -7.74 7.69 -4.04
C VAL A 15 -8.05 6.19 -4.06
N ALA A 16 -8.88 5.70 -3.14
CA ALA A 16 -9.29 4.30 -3.09
C ALA A 16 -10.07 3.89 -4.35
N GLY A 17 -10.98 4.75 -4.83
CA GLY A 17 -11.69 4.53 -6.09
C GLY A 17 -10.74 4.44 -7.29
N ALA A 18 -9.73 5.32 -7.35
CA ALA A 18 -8.72 5.28 -8.40
C ALA A 18 -7.86 4.00 -8.33
N ILE A 19 -7.41 3.60 -7.13
CA ILE A 19 -6.66 2.36 -6.92
C ILE A 19 -7.50 1.15 -7.35
N ALA A 20 -8.75 1.06 -6.90
CA ALA A 20 -9.66 -0.04 -7.23
C ALA A 20 -9.95 -0.11 -8.73
N GLY A 21 -10.17 1.03 -9.38
CA GLY A 21 -10.33 1.10 -10.84
C GLY A 21 -9.11 0.56 -11.59
N ILE A 22 -7.91 0.99 -11.20
CA ILE A 22 -6.68 0.51 -11.83
C ILE A 22 -6.47 -0.98 -11.57
N LEU A 23 -6.69 -1.47 -10.34
CA LEU A 23 -6.50 -2.88 -10.00
C LEU A 23 -7.45 -3.84 -10.74
N ARG A 24 -8.58 -3.35 -11.24
CA ARG A 24 -9.50 -4.12 -12.08
C ARG A 24 -9.00 -4.29 -13.51
N GLU A 25 -8.26 -3.31 -14.01
CA GLU A 25 -7.76 -3.26 -15.39
C GLU A 25 -6.31 -3.75 -15.50
N GLN A 26 -5.53 -3.54 -14.44
CA GLN A 26 -4.10 -3.78 -14.35
C GLN A 26 -3.79 -4.50 -13.04
N SER A 27 -2.80 -5.38 -13.02
CA SER A 27 -2.45 -6.12 -11.80
C SER A 27 -1.73 -5.26 -10.74
N VAL A 28 -1.31 -4.04 -11.09
CA VAL A 28 -0.42 -3.22 -10.26
C VAL A 28 -0.70 -1.72 -10.42
N VAL A 29 -0.57 -0.98 -9.31
CA VAL A 29 -0.61 0.48 -9.26
C VAL A 29 0.50 1.01 -8.35
N CYS A 30 1.15 2.10 -8.75
CA CYS A 30 2.13 2.79 -7.92
C CYS A 30 1.51 4.03 -7.28
N VAL A 31 1.57 4.14 -5.95
CA VAL A 31 1.21 5.34 -5.21
C VAL A 31 2.48 6.02 -4.70
N GLN A 32 2.66 7.30 -4.98
CA GLN A 32 3.81 8.07 -4.52
C GLN A 32 3.37 9.12 -3.51
N VAL A 33 4.07 9.18 -2.38
CA VAL A 33 3.80 10.11 -1.28
C VAL A 33 5.07 10.76 -0.76
N ILE A 34 4.93 11.98 -0.23
CA ILE A 34 5.99 12.71 0.47
C ILE A 34 5.42 13.24 1.78
N GLY A 35 6.10 12.90 2.88
CA GLY A 35 5.69 13.30 4.23
C GLY A 35 4.61 12.42 4.85
N ALA A 36 4.58 12.42 6.19
CA ALA A 36 3.76 11.51 6.99
C ALA A 36 2.25 11.65 6.74
N GLY A 37 1.75 12.86 6.55
CA GLY A 37 0.32 13.08 6.30
C GLY A 37 -0.13 12.51 4.96
N ALA A 38 0.67 12.64 3.89
CA ALA A 38 0.36 12.05 2.59
C ALA A 38 0.40 10.52 2.65
N LEU A 39 1.40 9.96 3.35
CA LEU A 39 1.50 8.53 3.58
C LEU A 39 0.26 7.98 4.31
N ASN A 40 -0.20 8.65 5.38
CA ASN A 40 -1.42 8.26 6.09
C ASN A 40 -2.66 8.23 5.17
N GLN A 41 -2.81 9.23 4.29
CA GLN A 41 -3.92 9.26 3.34
C GLN A 41 -3.84 8.11 2.32
N ALA A 42 -2.64 7.80 1.83
CA ALA A 42 -2.43 6.69 0.91
C ALA A 42 -2.73 5.33 1.57
N VAL A 43 -2.24 5.09 2.79
CA VAL A 43 -2.50 3.83 3.51
C VAL A 43 -3.99 3.65 3.80
N LYS A 44 -4.70 4.71 4.22
CA LYS A 44 -6.17 4.67 4.36
C LYS A 44 -6.86 4.33 3.04
N ALA A 45 -6.42 4.94 1.94
CA ALA A 45 -6.98 4.67 0.63
C ALA A 45 -6.78 3.22 0.19
N ILE A 46 -5.60 2.64 0.44
CA ILE A 46 -5.31 1.22 0.15
C ILE A 46 -6.22 0.30 0.98
N ALA A 47 -6.41 0.61 2.26
CA ALA A 47 -7.30 -0.16 3.14
C ALA A 47 -8.76 -0.14 2.64
N ILE A 48 -9.24 1.01 2.17
CA ILE A 48 -10.59 1.15 1.60
C ILE A 48 -10.69 0.45 0.24
N ALA A 49 -9.68 0.60 -0.62
CA ALA A 49 -9.64 -0.05 -1.93
C ALA A 49 -9.72 -1.57 -1.81
N ARG A 50 -9.08 -2.16 -0.79
CA ARG A 50 -9.19 -3.60 -0.48
C ARG A 50 -10.64 -4.03 -0.26
N ALA A 51 -11.47 -3.22 0.41
CA ALA A 51 -12.88 -3.51 0.58
C ALA A 51 -13.69 -3.33 -0.73
N PHE A 52 -13.28 -2.39 -1.59
CA PHE A 52 -13.97 -2.17 -2.87
C PHE A 52 -13.79 -3.30 -3.87
N VAL A 53 -12.68 -4.05 -3.78
CA VAL A 53 -12.34 -5.10 -4.74
C VAL A 53 -12.46 -6.51 -4.15
N SER A 54 -12.88 -6.65 -2.89
CA SER A 54 -12.93 -7.95 -2.20
C SER A 54 -13.95 -8.91 -2.80
N GLU A 55 -15.10 -8.41 -3.26
CA GLU A 55 -16.15 -9.23 -3.90
C GLU A 55 -15.72 -9.76 -5.28
N GLU A 56 -14.70 -9.13 -5.89
CA GLU A 56 -14.14 -9.49 -7.19
C GLU A 56 -12.98 -10.50 -7.06
N GLY A 57 -12.67 -10.94 -5.84
CA GLY A 57 -11.55 -11.87 -5.57
C GLY A 57 -10.16 -11.24 -5.66
N ILE A 58 -10.09 -9.91 -5.81
CA ILE A 58 -8.83 -9.18 -5.81
C ILE A 58 -8.39 -9.00 -4.35
N ASP A 59 -7.16 -9.42 -4.05
CA ASP A 59 -6.51 -9.32 -2.75
C ASP A 59 -5.25 -8.42 -2.85
N PRO A 60 -5.39 -7.10 -2.66
CA PRO A 60 -4.28 -6.17 -2.80
C PRO A 60 -3.24 -6.36 -1.68
N ILE A 61 -1.98 -6.43 -2.06
CA ILE A 61 -0.81 -6.30 -1.17
C ILE A 61 -0.12 -4.95 -1.41
N CYS A 62 0.59 -4.44 -0.40
CA CYS A 62 1.30 -3.17 -0.47
C CYS A 62 2.78 -3.38 -0.17
N ILE A 63 3.65 -2.95 -1.09
CA ILE A 63 5.10 -3.11 -1.03
C ILE A 63 5.73 -1.70 -1.01
N PRO A 64 6.11 -1.19 0.17
CA PRO A 64 6.70 0.13 0.31
C PRO A 64 8.18 0.13 -0.09
N THR A 65 8.61 1.17 -0.78
CA THR A 65 10.02 1.42 -1.13
C THR A 65 10.35 2.92 -0.99
N PHE A 66 11.61 3.24 -0.65
CA PHE A 66 12.09 4.61 -0.74
C PHE A 66 12.40 4.97 -2.20
N HIS A 67 12.17 6.22 -2.55
CA HIS A 67 12.43 6.72 -3.90
C HIS A 67 12.80 8.20 -3.86
N ASP A 68 13.91 8.58 -4.46
CA ASP A 68 14.28 9.99 -4.56
C ASP A 68 13.53 10.66 -5.71
N VAL A 69 13.05 11.88 -5.46
CA VAL A 69 12.28 12.65 -6.43
C VAL A 69 12.71 14.11 -6.43
N ASP A 70 12.84 14.69 -7.61
CA ASP A 70 13.15 16.11 -7.76
C ASP A 70 11.89 16.97 -7.71
N ILE A 71 11.87 17.94 -6.80
CA ILE A 71 10.78 18.91 -6.65
C ILE A 71 11.38 20.30 -6.56
N GLY A 72 11.17 21.10 -7.60
CA GLY A 72 11.67 22.48 -7.62
C GLY A 72 13.20 22.57 -7.59
N GLY A 73 13.89 21.57 -8.13
CA GLY A 73 15.36 21.50 -8.11
C GLY A 73 15.96 20.94 -6.81
N GLU A 74 15.13 20.59 -5.82
CA GLU A 74 15.55 19.90 -4.61
C GLU A 74 15.21 18.42 -4.69
N SER A 75 16.20 17.56 -4.41
CA SER A 75 15.97 16.14 -4.21
C SER A 75 15.27 15.91 -2.87
N ARG A 76 14.17 15.17 -2.89
CA ARG A 76 13.42 14.77 -1.69
C ARG A 76 13.20 13.27 -1.70
N THR A 77 13.31 12.65 -0.53
CA THR A 77 12.97 11.24 -0.36
C THR A 77 11.46 11.08 -0.27
N ALA A 78 10.88 10.40 -1.25
CA ALA A 78 9.50 9.94 -1.27
C ALA A 78 9.40 8.48 -0.82
N ILE A 79 8.18 8.07 -0.47
CA ILE A 79 7.82 6.65 -0.37
C ILE A 79 6.95 6.31 -1.58
N ARG A 80 7.30 5.21 -2.24
CA ARG A 80 6.50 4.59 -3.30
C ARG A 80 5.87 3.32 -2.74
N LEU A 81 4.55 3.26 -2.77
CA LEU A 81 3.76 2.10 -2.40
C LEU A 81 3.33 1.41 -3.68
N GLN A 82 3.95 0.29 -4.01
CA GLN A 82 3.46 -0.59 -5.07
C GLN A 82 2.31 -1.40 -4.49
N VAL A 83 1.15 -1.32 -5.13
CA VAL A 83 -0.04 -2.07 -4.74
C VAL A 83 -0.37 -3.01 -5.88
N GLU A 84 -0.44 -4.31 -5.59
CA GLU A 84 -0.68 -5.33 -6.61
C GLU A 84 -1.59 -6.44 -6.10
N HIS A 85 -2.23 -7.14 -7.03
CA HIS A 85 -3.02 -8.32 -6.69
C HIS A 85 -2.11 -9.48 -6.32
N ARG A 86 -2.32 -10.08 -5.14
CA ARG A 86 -1.65 -11.32 -4.74
C ARG A 86 -2.02 -12.46 -5.68
N THR A 87 -1.10 -12.86 -6.56
CA THR A 87 -1.28 -13.97 -7.50
C THR A 87 -1.07 -15.36 -6.89
N ASP A 88 -0.32 -15.48 -5.79
CA ASP A 88 0.07 -16.77 -5.19
C ASP A 88 -0.77 -17.19 -3.97
N ARG A 89 -2.03 -17.59 -4.20
CA ARG A 89 -2.79 -18.36 -3.18
C ARG A 89 -2.44 -19.87 -3.15
N LEU A 90 -1.55 -20.36 -4.02
CA LEU A 90 -1.21 -21.78 -4.10
C LEU A 90 -0.16 -22.27 -3.07
N GLN A 91 0.19 -21.49 -2.04
CA GLN A 91 1.24 -21.90 -1.07
C GLN A 91 0.90 -21.75 0.43
N THR A 92 -0.32 -21.35 0.82
CA THR A 92 -0.65 -21.10 2.25
C THR A 92 -1.50 -22.17 2.96
N ASP A 93 -1.75 -23.33 2.35
CA ASP A 93 -2.28 -24.50 3.10
C ASP A 93 -1.20 -25.18 3.98
N MET A 94 0.03 -24.64 3.98
CA MET A 94 1.04 -25.04 4.96
C MET A 94 0.70 -24.40 6.32
N PRO A 95 0.53 -25.19 7.39
CA PRO A 95 0.27 -24.63 8.72
C PRO A 95 1.42 -23.72 9.14
N ASN A 96 1.07 -22.52 9.60
CA ASN A 96 2.02 -21.56 10.14
C ASN A 96 2.82 -22.21 11.29
N PRO A 97 4.16 -22.25 11.26
CA PRO A 97 4.93 -22.73 12.40
C PRO A 97 4.59 -21.84 13.61
N GLN A 98 4.05 -22.45 14.66
CA GLN A 98 3.73 -21.73 15.88
C GLN A 98 5.03 -21.16 16.45
N PRO A 99 5.10 -19.85 16.75
CA PRO A 99 6.26 -19.30 17.43
C PRO A 99 6.46 -20.04 18.76
N PRO A 100 7.72 -20.28 19.18
CA PRO A 100 7.99 -20.91 20.46
C PRO A 100 7.30 -20.12 21.57
N GLU A 101 6.57 -20.83 22.43
CA GLU A 101 5.88 -20.23 23.58
C GLU A 101 6.92 -19.54 24.49
N GLY A 102 6.93 -18.20 24.54
CA GLY A 102 7.77 -17.48 25.51
C GLY A 102 8.22 -16.06 25.19
N GLU A 103 8.07 -15.53 23.97
CA GLU A 103 8.53 -14.16 23.71
C GLU A 103 7.47 -13.12 24.07
N THR A 104 7.51 -12.71 25.33
CA THR A 104 6.82 -11.53 25.86
C THR A 104 7.18 -10.29 25.04
N GLY A 105 6.15 -9.63 24.51
CA GLY A 105 6.27 -8.45 23.66
C GLY A 105 7.18 -7.38 24.26
N THR A 106 8.20 -6.99 23.50
CA THR A 106 8.89 -5.73 23.76
C THR A 106 8.02 -4.62 23.18
N THR A 107 7.49 -3.77 24.07
CA THR A 107 6.90 -2.49 23.69
C THR A 107 7.93 -1.70 22.89
N ILE A 108 7.71 -1.49 21.59
CA ILE A 108 8.44 -0.48 20.84
C ILE A 108 7.91 0.87 21.33
N GLN A 109 8.66 1.49 22.24
CA GLN A 109 8.55 2.93 22.47
C GLN A 109 9.27 3.59 21.29
N ALA A 110 8.49 4.23 20.43
CA ALA A 110 8.99 5.18 19.44
C ALA A 110 9.26 6.54 20.09
#